data_AF-A0A3M1UDQ4-F1
#
_entry.id   AF-A0A3M1UDQ4-F1
#
_cell.length_a   1.000
_cell.length_b   1.000
_cell.length_c   1.000
_cell.angle_alpha   90.00
_cell.angle_beta   90.00
_cell.angle_gamma   90.00
#
_symmetry.space_group_name_H-M   'P 1'
#
loop_
_entity.id
_entity.type
_entity.pdbx_description
1 polymer ?
#
loop_
_entity_poly.entity_id
_entity_poly.type
_entity_poly.pdbx_seq_one_letter_code
_entity_poly.pdbx_strand_id
1 'polypeptide(L)'
;RLWDRVTATRQYITGGFGSTARNEGFTQDYDLPNRTAYQETCASIAFVFWCERLARLTGDAKYVAALKRTLYNAVAAGANVEGDRFFYENPLETDGTHERSEWFRCACCPPNCARAVAQLSRWVCRADGKDLYLWIPLACAVRLPNGTVRIRSEYPWDGDISIEGRELLGRVLLPNLPQDRDSSWTEVPGASARLPLSIQRIEAHPAVEACRAQVALVRGPIVLCAEEPADSGLVQSLARVEPPDPNASPASDPPTWMARSWHRKAASLYVPDSEPLIPSEVRLVPYGLWGKRGGTAIRVWLPRP
;
A
#
# COMPACT_ATOMS: atom_id res chain seq x y z
N ARG A 1 -3.13 17.80 -14.89
CA ARG A 1 -4.48 17.64 -15.49
C ARG A 1 -4.93 16.18 -15.53
N LEU A 2 -4.39 15.32 -16.41
CA LEU A 2 -4.79 13.90 -16.46
C LEU A 2 -4.51 13.16 -15.15
N TRP A 3 -3.29 13.33 -14.61
CA TRP A 3 -2.89 12.74 -13.34
C TRP A 3 -3.85 13.14 -12.22
N ASP A 4 -4.08 14.45 -12.04
CA ASP A 4 -4.97 14.95 -10.98
C ASP A 4 -6.39 14.40 -11.11
N ARG A 5 -6.91 14.24 -12.33
CA ARG A 5 -8.25 13.69 -12.56
C ARG A 5 -8.35 12.22 -12.12
N VAL A 6 -7.42 11.38 -12.57
CA VAL A 6 -7.52 9.93 -12.32
C VAL A 6 -7.20 9.60 -10.87
N THR A 7 -6.27 10.30 -10.22
CA THR A 7 -5.92 10.07 -8.81
C THR A 7 -6.98 10.60 -7.84
N ALA A 8 -7.71 11.66 -8.21
CA ALA A 8 -8.76 12.22 -7.35
C ALA A 8 -10.03 11.36 -7.28
N THR A 9 -10.33 10.58 -8.32
CA THR A 9 -11.66 9.95 -8.46
C THR A 9 -11.64 8.49 -8.90
N ARG A 10 -10.51 7.95 -9.37
CA ARG A 10 -10.45 6.61 -10.00
C ARG A 10 -9.26 5.77 -9.54
N GLN A 11 -8.65 6.10 -8.41
CA GLN A 11 -7.54 5.35 -7.85
C GLN A 11 -7.95 4.66 -6.56
N TYR A 12 -7.58 3.39 -6.43
CA TYR A 12 -7.78 2.63 -5.19
C TYR A 12 -6.78 3.07 -4.10
N ILE A 13 -7.09 2.77 -2.84
CA ILE A 13 -6.22 3.13 -1.70
C ILE A 13 -4.83 2.47 -1.77
N THR A 14 -4.74 1.33 -2.43
CA THR A 14 -3.51 0.59 -2.75
C THR A 14 -2.68 1.24 -3.87
N GLY A 15 -3.18 2.30 -4.49
CA GLY A 15 -2.55 2.99 -5.62
C GLY A 15 -2.84 2.37 -7.00
N GLY A 16 -3.54 1.23 -7.05
CA GLY A 16 -3.90 0.55 -8.29
C GLY A 16 -5.03 1.24 -9.08
N PHE A 17 -5.17 0.84 -10.33
CA PHE A 17 -6.14 1.37 -11.29
C PHE A 17 -6.85 0.26 -12.07
N GLY A 18 -8.09 0.53 -12.47
CA GLY A 18 -8.91 -0.41 -13.24
C GLY A 18 -9.94 -1.07 -12.34
N SER A 19 -11.20 -0.73 -12.57
CA SER A 19 -12.35 -1.14 -11.74
C SER A 19 -13.11 -2.32 -12.31
N THR A 20 -12.78 -2.77 -13.53
CA THR A 20 -13.45 -3.89 -14.18
C THR A 20 -12.51 -4.68 -15.08
N ALA A 21 -12.66 -6.00 -15.08
CA ALA A 21 -11.98 -6.90 -15.99
C ALA A 21 -12.44 -6.78 -17.45
N ARG A 22 -13.64 -6.22 -17.70
CA ARG A 22 -14.25 -6.16 -19.04
C ARG A 22 -13.39 -5.40 -20.06
N ASN A 23 -12.72 -4.35 -19.62
CA ASN A 23 -11.85 -3.51 -20.44
C ASN A 23 -10.46 -3.31 -19.83
N GLU A 24 -10.15 -4.03 -18.74
CA GLU A 24 -8.90 -3.91 -17.99
C GLU A 24 -8.59 -2.45 -17.59
N GLY A 25 -9.63 -1.65 -17.33
CA GLY A 25 -9.51 -0.20 -17.38
C GLY A 25 -10.48 0.57 -16.51
N PHE A 26 -10.50 1.88 -16.74
CA PHE A 26 -11.36 2.81 -16.00
C PHE A 26 -12.83 2.66 -16.39
N THR A 27 -13.70 2.95 -15.43
CA THR A 27 -15.13 3.15 -15.63
C THR A 27 -15.47 4.64 -15.42
N GLN A 28 -16.25 4.96 -14.39
CA GLN A 28 -16.71 6.31 -14.04
C GLN A 28 -16.04 6.82 -12.76
N ASP A 29 -16.22 8.11 -12.48
CA ASP A 29 -15.66 8.71 -11.27
C ASP A 29 -16.31 8.07 -10.03
N TYR A 30 -15.48 7.74 -9.03
CA TYR A 30 -15.84 7.09 -7.77
C TYR A 30 -16.36 5.64 -7.86
N ASP A 31 -16.35 5.02 -9.04
CA ASP A 31 -16.66 3.60 -9.21
C ASP A 31 -15.42 2.73 -8.91
N LEU A 32 -15.30 2.35 -7.63
CA LEU A 32 -14.17 1.59 -7.08
C LEU A 32 -14.67 0.36 -6.29
N PRO A 33 -15.26 -0.65 -6.95
CA PRO A 33 -15.71 -1.87 -6.28
C PRO A 33 -14.51 -2.64 -5.73
N ASN A 34 -14.64 -3.23 -4.53
CA ASN A 34 -13.53 -3.92 -3.85
C ASN A 34 -13.28 -5.34 -4.36
N ARG A 35 -14.35 -6.12 -4.51
CA ARG A 35 -14.28 -7.55 -4.89
C ARG A 35 -13.99 -7.76 -6.37
N THR A 36 -14.56 -6.92 -7.24
CA THR A 36 -14.36 -6.97 -8.70
C THR A 36 -13.29 -5.98 -9.18
N ALA A 37 -12.50 -5.42 -8.25
CA ALA A 37 -11.39 -4.55 -8.60
C ALA A 37 -10.41 -5.31 -9.49
N TYR A 38 -10.12 -4.76 -10.67
CA TYR A 38 -9.14 -5.35 -11.56
C TYR A 38 -7.73 -5.05 -11.10
N GLN A 39 -7.40 -3.75 -10.94
CA GLN A 39 -6.12 -3.29 -10.41
C GLN A 39 -4.92 -4.05 -10.94
N GLU A 40 -4.78 -4.05 -12.26
CA GLU A 40 -3.74 -4.82 -12.91
C GLU A 40 -2.36 -4.47 -12.33
N THR A 41 -1.55 -5.49 -12.05
CA THR A 41 -0.16 -5.31 -11.64
C THR A 41 0.62 -4.42 -12.63
N CYS A 42 0.40 -4.60 -13.94
CA CYS A 42 1.03 -3.77 -14.95
C CYS A 42 0.59 -2.30 -14.92
N ALA A 43 -0.70 -2.03 -14.69
CA ALA A 43 -1.21 -0.67 -14.55
C ALA A 43 -0.59 0.03 -13.34
N SER A 44 -0.42 -0.69 -12.23
CA SER A 44 0.23 -0.20 -11.01
C SER A 44 1.71 0.14 -11.25
N ILE A 45 2.45 -0.73 -11.96
CA ILE A 45 3.84 -0.47 -12.35
C ILE A 45 3.93 0.72 -13.32
N ALA A 46 3.03 0.82 -14.30
CA ALA A 46 2.97 1.94 -15.22
C ALA A 46 2.73 3.28 -14.48
N PHE A 47 1.89 3.27 -13.45
CA PHE A 47 1.65 4.45 -12.64
C PHE A 47 2.88 4.86 -11.81
N VAL A 48 3.65 3.92 -11.26
CA VAL A 48 4.95 4.20 -10.62
C VAL A 48 5.89 4.90 -11.60
N PHE A 49 5.98 4.41 -12.83
CA PHE A 49 6.78 5.03 -13.89
C PHE A 49 6.30 6.44 -14.27
N TRP A 50 4.99 6.68 -14.28
CA TRP A 50 4.42 7.99 -14.56
C TRP A 50 4.73 8.98 -13.45
N CYS A 51 4.54 8.56 -12.20
CA CYS A 51 4.85 9.37 -11.02
C CYS A 51 6.34 9.70 -10.93
N GLU A 52 7.23 8.75 -11.23
CA GLU A 52 8.68 9.00 -11.25
C GLU A 52 9.05 10.12 -12.23
N ARG A 53 8.52 10.07 -13.45
CA ARG A 53 8.77 11.10 -14.47
C ARG A 53 8.23 12.46 -14.05
N LEU A 54 7.02 12.51 -13.51
CA LEU A 54 6.41 13.74 -13.03
C LEU A 54 7.18 14.33 -11.84
N ALA A 55 7.58 13.50 -10.87
CA ALA A 55 8.41 13.92 -9.74
C ALA A 55 9.75 14.51 -10.19
N ARG A 56 10.41 13.91 -11.20
CA ARG A 56 11.66 14.45 -11.77
C ARG A 56 11.43 15.74 -12.55
N LEU A 57 10.32 15.85 -13.27
CA LEU A 57 10.00 17.01 -14.10
C LEU A 57 9.64 18.23 -13.27
N THR A 58 8.86 18.05 -12.20
CA THR A 58 8.27 19.18 -11.45
C THR A 58 8.87 19.38 -10.08
N GLY A 59 9.54 18.38 -9.51
CA GLY A 59 10.01 18.40 -8.12
C GLY A 59 8.88 18.33 -7.08
N ASP A 60 7.63 18.03 -7.46
CA ASP A 60 6.49 18.00 -6.55
C ASP A 60 6.42 16.67 -5.79
N ALA A 61 6.38 16.74 -4.45
CA ALA A 61 6.39 15.57 -3.58
C ALA A 61 5.13 14.69 -3.73
N LYS A 62 4.02 15.22 -4.26
CA LYS A 62 2.76 14.45 -4.41
C LYS A 62 2.93 13.23 -5.30
N TYR A 63 3.78 13.35 -6.31
CA TYR A 63 4.09 12.25 -7.21
C TYR A 63 4.94 11.18 -6.51
N VAL A 64 5.84 11.58 -5.61
CA VAL A 64 6.62 10.63 -4.80
C VAL A 64 5.74 9.94 -3.76
N ALA A 65 4.80 10.65 -3.15
CA ALA A 65 3.79 10.08 -2.25
C ALA A 65 2.94 9.01 -2.96
N ALA A 66 2.42 9.33 -4.16
CA ALA A 66 1.63 8.38 -4.96
C ALA A 66 2.45 7.19 -5.46
N LEU A 67 3.72 7.41 -5.81
CA LEU A 67 4.67 6.35 -6.15
C LEU A 67 4.84 5.40 -4.96
N LYS A 68 5.16 5.91 -3.76
CA LYS A 68 5.32 5.10 -2.55
C LYS A 68 4.08 4.26 -2.26
N ARG A 69 2.89 4.89 -2.26
CA ARG A 69 1.62 4.18 -2.04
C ARG A 69 1.46 3.02 -3.02
N THR A 70 1.71 3.24 -4.31
CA THR A 70 1.49 2.21 -5.32
C THR A 70 2.55 1.10 -5.22
N LEU A 71 3.81 1.48 -4.97
CA LEU A 71 4.94 0.55 -4.88
C LEU A 71 4.80 -0.42 -3.70
N TYR A 72 4.50 0.09 -2.50
CA TYR A 72 4.40 -0.72 -1.28
C TYR A 72 3.09 -1.53 -1.17
N ASN A 73 2.13 -1.31 -2.07
CA ASN A 73 0.84 -1.98 -2.04
C ASN A 73 0.57 -2.74 -3.34
N ALA A 74 -0.05 -2.10 -4.35
CA ALA A 74 -0.49 -2.81 -5.55
C ALA A 74 0.66 -3.45 -6.36
N VAL A 75 1.84 -2.83 -6.41
CA VAL A 75 3.00 -3.46 -7.07
C VAL A 75 3.56 -4.60 -6.23
N ALA A 76 3.71 -4.40 -4.92
CA ALA A 76 4.20 -5.44 -4.00
C ALA A 76 3.29 -6.68 -3.97
N ALA A 77 1.97 -6.50 -4.05
CA ALA A 77 1.01 -7.61 -4.11
C ALA A 77 1.22 -8.49 -5.35
N GLY A 78 1.64 -7.88 -6.47
CA GLY A 78 1.75 -8.51 -7.79
C GLY A 78 2.71 -9.70 -7.89
N ALA A 79 3.64 -9.88 -6.95
CA ALA A 79 4.53 -11.04 -6.87
C ALA A 79 4.69 -11.50 -5.41
N ASN A 80 4.84 -12.80 -5.18
CA ASN A 80 5.22 -13.30 -3.85
C ASN A 80 6.68 -13.00 -3.53
N VAL A 81 7.05 -13.21 -2.25
CA VAL A 81 8.41 -12.97 -1.75
C VAL A 81 9.44 -13.87 -2.44
N GLU A 82 9.05 -15.11 -2.74
CA GLU A 82 9.90 -16.08 -3.44
C GLU A 82 10.07 -15.74 -4.94
N GLY A 83 9.21 -14.88 -5.49
CA GLY A 83 9.33 -14.33 -6.85
C GLY A 83 8.92 -15.28 -7.97
N ASP A 84 8.18 -16.35 -7.66
CA ASP A 84 7.79 -17.43 -8.59
C ASP A 84 6.27 -17.56 -8.78
N ARG A 85 5.47 -16.72 -8.10
CA ARG A 85 4.00 -16.67 -8.21
C ARG A 85 3.55 -15.21 -8.29
N PHE A 86 2.56 -14.94 -9.14
CA PHE A 86 2.14 -13.58 -9.52
C PHE A 86 0.63 -13.38 -9.44
N PHE A 87 0.21 -12.16 -9.14
CA PHE A 87 -1.15 -11.71 -9.40
C PHE A 87 -1.20 -10.92 -10.70
N TYR A 88 -2.20 -11.20 -11.53
CA TYR A 88 -2.60 -10.30 -12.61
C TYR A 88 -3.48 -9.19 -12.03
N GLU A 89 -4.55 -9.61 -11.34
CA GLU A 89 -5.54 -8.75 -10.70
C GLU A 89 -5.28 -8.63 -9.18
N ASN A 90 -5.46 -7.44 -8.64
CA ASN A 90 -5.19 -7.13 -7.22
C ASN A 90 -6.49 -6.64 -6.52
N PRO A 91 -7.40 -7.55 -6.13
CA PRO A 91 -8.65 -7.18 -5.47
C PRO A 91 -8.42 -6.64 -4.05
N LEU A 92 -9.39 -5.88 -3.52
CA LEU A 92 -9.38 -5.42 -2.12
C LEU A 92 -10.19 -6.33 -1.19
N GLU A 93 -10.94 -7.27 -1.77
CA GLU A 93 -11.76 -8.22 -1.06
C GLU A 93 -11.83 -9.55 -1.83
N THR A 94 -11.59 -10.67 -1.15
CA THR A 94 -11.79 -12.01 -1.70
C THR A 94 -12.23 -12.97 -0.60
N ASP A 95 -12.97 -14.01 -0.98
CA ASP A 95 -13.42 -15.14 -0.15
C ASP A 95 -12.48 -16.35 -0.23
N GLY A 96 -11.29 -16.17 -0.81
CA GLY A 96 -10.28 -17.23 -0.94
C GLY A 96 -10.23 -17.87 -2.32
N THR A 97 -11.05 -17.44 -3.26
CA THR A 97 -11.03 -17.97 -4.64
C THR A 97 -9.97 -17.33 -5.52
N HIS A 98 -9.20 -16.36 -5.02
CA HIS A 98 -8.21 -15.61 -5.80
C HIS A 98 -6.81 -15.87 -5.28
N GLU A 99 -5.98 -16.50 -6.11
CA GLU A 99 -4.62 -16.92 -5.74
C GLU A 99 -3.60 -16.52 -6.80
N ARG A 100 -2.33 -16.39 -6.38
CA ARG A 100 -1.24 -16.14 -7.30
C ARG A 100 -0.98 -17.36 -8.17
N SER A 101 -0.65 -17.13 -9.43
CA SER A 101 -0.32 -18.17 -10.41
C SER A 101 1.14 -18.09 -10.82
N GLU A 102 1.74 -19.21 -11.23
CA GLU A 102 3.10 -19.24 -11.80
C GLU A 102 3.21 -18.35 -13.03
N TRP A 103 2.19 -18.43 -13.89
CA TRP A 103 2.20 -17.82 -15.20
C TRP A 103 0.78 -17.59 -15.72
N PHE A 104 0.68 -16.84 -16.81
CA PHE A 104 -0.58 -16.53 -17.48
C PHE A 104 -0.44 -16.74 -18.98
N ARG A 105 -1.56 -16.94 -19.67
CA ARG A 105 -1.57 -16.93 -21.15
C ARG A 105 -1.10 -15.58 -21.69
N CYS A 106 -1.59 -14.48 -21.11
CA CYS A 106 -1.07 -13.13 -21.32
C CYS A 106 -0.09 -12.81 -20.19
N ALA A 107 1.19 -13.12 -20.38
CA ALA A 107 2.20 -13.00 -19.32
C ALA A 107 2.89 -11.63 -19.28
N CYS A 108 2.11 -10.56 -19.29
CA CYS A 108 2.65 -9.22 -19.11
C CYS A 108 3.17 -9.01 -17.68
N CYS A 109 2.47 -9.50 -16.65
CA CYS A 109 2.79 -9.21 -15.25
C CYS A 109 4.15 -9.77 -14.78
N PRO A 110 4.47 -11.07 -14.96
CA PRO A 110 5.71 -11.62 -14.39
C PRO A 110 7.01 -10.91 -14.84
N PRO A 111 7.28 -10.71 -16.15
CA PRO A 111 8.47 -9.96 -16.58
C PRO A 111 8.38 -8.47 -16.21
N ASN A 112 7.17 -7.92 -16.05
CA ASN A 112 6.99 -6.54 -15.63
C ASN A 112 7.33 -6.34 -14.15
N CYS A 113 6.95 -7.29 -13.28
CA CYS A 113 7.41 -7.34 -11.88
C CYS A 113 8.93 -7.45 -11.81
N ALA A 114 9.53 -8.38 -12.55
CA ALA A 114 10.98 -8.57 -12.57
C ALA A 114 11.72 -7.28 -12.96
N ARG A 115 11.31 -6.60 -14.04
CA ARG A 115 11.95 -5.34 -14.45
C ARG A 115 11.70 -4.19 -13.47
N ALA A 116 10.57 -4.19 -12.76
CA ALA A 116 10.27 -3.17 -11.75
C ALA A 116 11.21 -3.33 -10.54
N VAL A 117 11.39 -4.57 -10.06
CA VAL A 117 12.34 -4.89 -8.98
C VAL A 117 13.77 -4.51 -9.38
N ALA A 118 14.19 -4.87 -10.59
CA ALA A 118 15.52 -4.51 -11.10
C ALA A 118 15.77 -2.99 -11.19
N GLN A 119 14.71 -2.18 -11.15
CA GLN A 119 14.75 -0.73 -11.27
C GLN A 119 14.51 0.01 -9.94
N LEU A 120 14.35 -0.70 -8.80
CA LEU A 120 14.04 -0.08 -7.50
C LEU A 120 14.99 1.05 -7.11
N SER A 121 16.29 0.93 -7.40
CA SER A 121 17.29 1.95 -7.11
C SER A 121 16.98 3.31 -7.73
N ARG A 122 16.22 3.35 -8.84
CA ARG A 122 15.80 4.58 -9.52
C ARG A 122 14.78 5.38 -8.73
N TRP A 123 14.09 4.76 -7.77
CA TRP A 123 13.02 5.37 -6.98
C TRP A 123 13.43 5.72 -5.55
N VAL A 124 14.67 5.43 -5.17
CA VAL A 124 15.17 5.66 -3.80
C VAL A 124 15.46 7.14 -3.55
N CYS A 125 16.18 7.80 -4.45
CA CYS A 125 16.56 9.20 -4.27
C CYS A 125 16.84 9.94 -5.58
N ARG A 126 16.92 11.27 -5.47
CA ARG A 126 17.42 12.19 -6.50
C ARG A 126 18.41 13.15 -5.86
N ALA A 127 19.59 13.29 -6.42
CA ALA A 127 20.53 14.34 -6.05
C ALA A 127 20.36 15.56 -6.98
N ASP A 128 20.53 16.76 -6.43
CA ASP A 128 20.50 18.04 -7.14
C ASP A 128 21.62 18.93 -6.60
N GLY A 129 22.77 18.93 -7.27
CA GLY A 129 24.00 19.48 -6.69
C GLY A 129 24.36 18.75 -5.38
N LYS A 130 24.33 19.48 -4.26
CA LYS A 130 24.56 18.93 -2.92
C LYS A 130 23.28 18.51 -2.20
N ASP A 131 22.10 18.89 -2.71
CA ASP A 131 20.84 18.54 -2.07
C ASP A 131 20.43 17.11 -2.43
N LEU A 132 19.94 16.37 -1.44
CA LEU A 132 19.46 15.00 -1.59
C LEU A 132 17.96 14.94 -1.30
N TYR A 133 17.18 14.58 -2.31
CA TYR A 133 15.78 14.26 -2.19
C TYR A 133 15.67 12.75 -1.97
N LEU A 134 15.48 12.34 -0.71
CA LEU A 134 15.37 10.94 -0.32
C LEU A 134 13.90 10.51 -0.43
N TRP A 135 13.54 9.97 -1.60
CA TRP A 135 12.16 9.64 -1.95
C TRP A 135 11.64 8.47 -1.13
N ILE A 136 12.47 7.44 -0.99
CA ILE A 136 12.22 6.29 -0.14
C ILE A 136 13.45 6.13 0.74
N PRO A 137 13.34 6.26 2.07
CA PRO A 137 14.48 6.19 2.98
C PRO A 137 14.91 4.72 3.21
N LEU A 138 15.23 4.02 2.12
CA LEU A 138 15.79 2.67 2.17
C LEU A 138 17.26 2.71 2.58
N ALA A 139 17.70 1.66 3.28
CA ALA A 139 19.12 1.45 3.53
C ALA A 139 19.88 1.37 2.21
N CYS A 140 20.82 2.29 1.98
CA CYS A 140 21.53 2.40 0.72
C CYS A 140 22.85 3.19 0.83
N ALA A 141 23.68 3.08 -0.21
CA ALA A 141 24.84 3.95 -0.40
C ALA A 141 24.64 4.83 -1.63
N VAL A 142 24.70 6.15 -1.44
CA VAL A 142 24.57 7.15 -2.50
C VAL A 142 25.95 7.67 -2.86
N ARG A 143 26.36 7.46 -4.11
CA ARG A 143 27.64 7.96 -4.64
C ARG A 143 27.46 9.38 -5.16
N LEU A 144 28.20 10.32 -4.59
CA LEU A 144 28.25 11.73 -4.98
C LEU A 144 29.65 12.07 -5.52
N PRO A 145 29.82 13.17 -6.27
CA PRO A 145 31.13 13.58 -6.77
C PRO A 145 32.19 13.82 -5.67
N ASN A 146 31.77 14.19 -4.46
CA ASN A 146 32.62 14.51 -3.32
C ASN A 146 32.74 13.38 -2.28
N GLY A 147 32.14 12.21 -2.51
CA GLY A 147 32.21 11.08 -1.59
C GLY A 147 30.98 10.17 -1.61
N THR A 148 30.88 9.27 -0.65
CA THR A 148 29.73 8.35 -0.52
C THR A 148 28.99 8.63 0.79
N VAL A 149 27.68 8.80 0.69
CA VAL A 149 26.77 8.90 1.84
C VAL A 149 26.12 7.54 2.07
N ARG A 150 25.97 7.11 3.33
CA ARG A 150 25.20 5.90 3.65
C ARG A 150 23.94 6.24 4.43
N ILE A 151 22.82 5.70 3.98
CA ILE A 151 21.54 5.76 4.67
C ILE A 151 21.35 4.43 5.40
N ARG A 152 21.07 4.48 6.70
CA ARG A 152 20.62 3.33 7.49
C ARG A 152 19.16 3.55 7.90
N SER A 153 18.30 2.58 7.64
CA SER A 153 16.89 2.61 8.01
C SER A 153 16.26 1.23 7.83
N GLU A 154 15.25 0.93 8.65
CA GLU A 154 14.37 -0.24 8.52
C GLU A 154 12.99 0.15 7.94
N TYR A 155 12.90 1.29 7.25
CA TYR A 155 11.68 1.72 6.57
C TYR A 155 11.19 0.67 5.57
N PRO A 156 9.89 0.31 5.54
CA PRO A 156 8.76 0.98 6.19
C PRO A 156 8.35 0.41 7.56
N TRP A 157 9.16 -0.46 8.16
CA TRP A 157 8.84 -1.11 9.43
C TRP A 157 9.15 -0.20 10.61
N ASP A 158 10.28 0.49 10.56
CA ASP A 158 10.66 1.53 11.52
C ASP A 158 10.86 2.89 10.84
N GLY A 159 10.64 3.96 11.61
CA GLY A 159 10.70 5.34 11.13
C GLY A 159 12.08 5.98 11.26
N ASP A 160 13.03 5.36 11.95
CA ASP A 160 14.34 5.92 12.22
C ASP A 160 15.23 5.86 10.97
N ILE A 161 15.91 6.97 10.72
CA ILE A 161 16.79 7.17 9.58
C ILE A 161 18.09 7.77 10.10
N SER A 162 19.22 7.18 9.73
CA SER A 162 20.55 7.71 9.99
C SER A 162 21.32 7.91 8.69
N ILE A 163 22.09 9.00 8.63
CA ILE A 163 22.82 9.47 7.46
C ILE A 163 24.30 9.61 7.83
N GLU A 164 25.13 8.68 7.37
CA GLU A 164 26.59 8.79 7.45
C GLU A 164 27.12 9.60 6.27
N GLY A 165 28.07 10.50 6.53
CA GLY A 165 28.58 11.43 5.51
C GLY A 165 27.67 12.64 5.29
N ARG A 166 26.86 13.03 6.29
CA ARG A 166 25.91 14.16 6.22
C ARG A 166 26.58 15.47 5.83
N GLU A 167 27.84 15.66 6.20
CA GLU A 167 28.68 16.81 5.87
C GLU A 167 28.97 16.95 4.36
N LEU A 168 28.81 15.87 3.59
CA LEU A 168 28.95 15.87 2.13
C LEU A 168 27.72 16.47 1.42
N LEU A 169 26.61 16.65 2.15
CA LEU A 169 25.30 17.07 1.64
C LEU A 169 24.97 18.51 2.03
N GLY A 170 24.19 19.17 1.18
CA GLY A 170 23.48 20.41 1.48
C GLY A 170 22.23 20.10 2.30
N ARG A 171 21.06 20.22 1.67
CA ARG A 171 19.78 19.83 2.27
C ARG A 171 19.50 18.36 2.05
N VAL A 172 18.81 17.73 2.99
CA VAL A 172 18.22 16.41 2.81
C VAL A 172 16.72 16.55 2.94
N LEU A 173 15.97 16.15 1.92
CA LEU A 173 14.53 16.39 1.84
C LEU A 173 13.80 15.05 1.77
N LEU A 174 12.87 14.86 2.71
CA LEU A 174 11.95 13.72 2.75
C LEU A 174 10.56 14.16 2.28
N PRO A 175 9.88 13.39 1.43
CA PRO A 175 8.49 13.66 1.12
C PRO A 175 7.61 13.19 2.28
N ASN A 176 6.53 13.92 2.57
CA ASN A 176 5.50 13.50 3.53
C ASN A 176 4.96 12.08 3.21
N LEU A 177 4.27 11.49 4.19
CA LEU A 177 3.69 10.16 4.03
C LEU A 177 2.48 10.22 3.08
N PRO A 178 2.17 9.13 2.35
CA PRO A 178 1.14 9.20 1.31
C PRO A 178 -0.27 9.57 1.78
N GLN A 179 -0.56 9.42 3.05
CA GLN A 179 -1.84 9.73 3.68
C GLN A 179 -1.93 11.16 4.23
N ASP A 180 -0.81 11.90 4.26
CA ASP A 180 -0.79 13.26 4.75
C ASP A 180 -1.55 14.19 3.79
N ARG A 181 -2.21 15.22 4.34
CA ARG A 181 -3.08 16.14 3.56
C ARG A 181 -2.27 17.01 2.60
N ASP A 182 -1.03 17.31 2.94
CA ASP A 182 -0.10 18.11 2.16
C ASP A 182 1.03 17.25 1.60
N SER A 183 1.30 17.45 0.31
CA SER A 183 2.41 16.81 -0.37
C SER A 183 3.60 17.75 -0.41
N SER A 184 4.24 17.99 0.74
CA SER A 184 5.42 18.83 0.86
C SER A 184 6.71 18.03 1.04
N TRP A 185 7.82 18.74 0.86
CA TRP A 185 9.13 18.28 1.26
C TRP A 185 9.44 18.78 2.67
N THR A 186 9.92 17.89 3.53
CA THR A 186 10.40 18.20 4.87
C THR A 186 11.90 18.07 4.90
N GLU A 187 12.60 19.11 5.33
CA GLU A 187 14.06 19.10 5.48
C GLU A 187 14.48 18.33 6.73
N VAL A 188 15.48 17.47 6.58
CA VAL A 188 16.11 16.73 7.68
C VAL A 188 17.21 17.61 8.30
N PRO A 189 17.06 18.00 9.57
CA PRO A 189 17.92 19.01 10.19
C PRO A 189 19.35 18.53 10.47
N GLY A 190 19.62 17.23 10.45
CA GLY A 190 20.93 16.68 10.83
C GLY A 190 21.27 15.35 10.17
N ALA A 191 22.06 14.54 10.88
CA ALA A 191 22.46 13.19 10.44
C ALA A 191 21.43 12.11 10.82
N SER A 192 20.33 12.49 11.46
CA SER A 192 19.23 11.58 11.82
C SER A 192 17.87 12.25 11.65
N ALA A 193 16.86 11.43 11.39
CA ALA A 193 15.45 11.80 11.33
C ALA A 193 14.57 10.65 11.79
N ARG A 194 13.33 10.96 12.15
CA ARG A 194 12.31 9.95 12.48
C ARG A 194 11.01 10.26 11.77
N LEU A 195 10.51 9.32 10.97
CA LEU A 195 9.19 9.39 10.36
C LEU A 195 8.13 8.81 11.32
N PRO A 196 7.00 9.50 11.55
CA PRO A 196 5.94 9.01 12.41
C PRO A 196 5.11 7.93 11.70
N LEU A 197 5.49 6.66 11.86
CA LEU A 197 4.80 5.52 11.23
C LEU A 197 3.67 4.97 12.10
N SER A 198 2.67 5.80 12.40
CA SER A 198 1.48 5.36 13.12
C SER A 198 0.40 4.78 12.19
N ILE A 199 -0.41 3.86 12.71
CA ILE A 199 -1.61 3.36 12.05
C ILE A 199 -2.66 4.46 12.03
N GLN A 200 -3.07 4.83 10.83
CA GLN A 200 -4.11 5.81 10.55
C GLN A 200 -5.35 5.14 9.97
N ARG A 201 -6.49 5.77 10.25
CA ARG A 201 -7.80 5.41 9.72
C ARG A 201 -8.11 6.30 8.53
N ILE A 202 -8.33 5.70 7.37
CA ILE A 202 -8.61 6.40 6.12
C ILE A 202 -10.04 6.09 5.69
N GLU A 203 -10.79 7.15 5.37
CA GLU A 203 -12.12 7.05 4.80
C GLU A 203 -12.08 7.39 3.31
N ALA A 204 -12.88 6.70 2.51
CA ALA A 204 -13.08 7.07 1.12
C ALA A 204 -14.00 8.29 1.03
N HIS A 205 -13.93 9.00 -0.10
CA HIS A 205 -14.92 10.02 -0.43
C HIS A 205 -16.34 9.41 -0.42
N PRO A 206 -17.40 10.10 0.08
CA PRO A 206 -18.75 9.53 0.21
C PRO A 206 -19.40 9.02 -1.08
N ALA A 207 -18.93 9.53 -2.23
CA ALA A 207 -19.34 9.06 -3.55
C ALA A 207 -18.81 7.66 -3.91
N VAL A 208 -17.78 7.16 -3.21
CA VAL A 208 -17.28 5.79 -3.38
C VAL A 208 -18.20 4.83 -2.64
N GLU A 209 -19.24 4.36 -3.32
CA GLU A 209 -20.33 3.60 -2.70
C GLU A 209 -19.85 2.32 -2.02
N ALA A 210 -18.90 1.63 -2.63
CA ALA A 210 -18.33 0.37 -2.15
C ALA A 210 -17.60 0.49 -0.79
N CYS A 211 -17.28 1.71 -0.35
CA CYS A 211 -16.52 1.98 0.87
C CYS A 211 -17.34 2.75 1.92
N ARG A 212 -18.65 2.96 1.70
CA ARG A 212 -19.51 3.66 2.66
C ARG A 212 -19.53 2.93 4.01
N ALA A 213 -19.48 3.71 5.09
CA ALA A 213 -19.44 3.21 6.47
C ALA A 213 -18.29 2.22 6.77
N GLN A 214 -17.22 2.28 5.99
CA GLN A 214 -16.01 1.49 6.19
C GLN A 214 -14.80 2.40 6.43
N VAL A 215 -13.71 1.78 6.87
CA VAL A 215 -12.42 2.41 7.10
C VAL A 215 -11.31 1.49 6.61
N ALA A 216 -10.29 2.05 5.98
CA ALA A 216 -9.05 1.33 5.69
C ALA A 216 -7.97 1.74 6.70
N LEU A 217 -7.08 0.81 7.04
CA LEU A 217 -5.99 1.06 7.96
C LEU A 217 -4.68 1.20 7.18
N VAL A 218 -3.92 2.26 7.46
CA VAL A 218 -2.67 2.58 6.76
C VAL A 218 -1.58 2.88 7.78
N ARG A 219 -0.40 2.29 7.63
CA ARG A 219 0.80 2.58 8.45
C ARG A 219 1.93 3.01 7.54
N GLY A 220 2.32 4.29 7.60
CA GLY A 220 3.30 4.82 6.66
C GLY A 220 2.82 4.65 5.21
N PRO A 221 3.59 4.01 4.30
CA PRO A 221 3.15 3.79 2.93
C PRO A 221 2.29 2.51 2.76
N ILE A 222 2.10 1.72 3.81
CA ILE A 222 1.49 0.39 3.74
C ILE A 222 0.00 0.46 4.08
N VAL A 223 -0.84 -0.06 3.19
CA VAL A 223 -2.23 -0.40 3.46
C VAL A 223 -2.27 -1.77 4.14
N LEU A 224 -3.07 -1.89 5.20
CA LEU A 224 -3.31 -3.16 5.89
C LEU A 224 -4.62 -3.79 5.39
N CYS A 225 -4.68 -5.12 5.38
CA CYS A 225 -5.90 -5.88 5.16
C CYS A 225 -6.12 -6.91 6.26
N ALA A 226 -7.38 -7.18 6.58
CA ALA A 226 -7.75 -8.38 7.32
C ALA A 226 -7.43 -9.61 6.46
N GLU A 227 -6.76 -10.62 7.01
CA GLU A 227 -6.48 -11.89 6.32
C GLU A 227 -6.75 -13.10 7.24
N GLU A 228 -7.59 -14.02 6.77
CA GLU A 228 -7.84 -15.30 7.44
C GLU A 228 -7.92 -16.47 6.45
N PRO A 229 -7.79 -17.73 6.91
CA PRO A 229 -8.11 -18.88 6.07
C PRO A 229 -9.52 -18.76 5.48
N ALA A 230 -9.70 -19.10 4.21
CA ALA A 230 -10.95 -18.95 3.48
C ALA A 230 -12.13 -19.68 4.13
N ASP A 231 -11.86 -20.86 4.70
CA ASP A 231 -12.84 -21.70 5.39
C ASP A 231 -13.30 -21.13 6.74
N SER A 232 -12.62 -20.12 7.29
CA SER A 232 -13.04 -19.46 8.53
C SER A 232 -14.34 -18.66 8.39
N GLY A 233 -14.61 -18.10 7.20
CA GLY A 233 -15.71 -17.16 6.95
C GLY A 233 -15.65 -15.86 7.78
N LEU A 234 -14.58 -15.64 8.56
CA LEU A 234 -14.51 -14.54 9.52
C LEU A 234 -14.44 -13.18 8.82
N VAL A 235 -13.59 -13.06 7.80
CA VAL A 235 -13.36 -11.80 7.07
C VAL A 235 -14.64 -11.26 6.41
N GLN A 236 -15.47 -12.16 5.86
CA GLN A 236 -16.73 -11.80 5.20
C GLN A 236 -17.80 -11.41 6.21
N SER A 237 -17.76 -11.99 7.41
CA SER A 237 -18.75 -11.78 8.46
C SER A 237 -18.39 -10.66 9.44
N LEU A 238 -17.22 -10.03 9.28
CA LEU A 238 -16.83 -8.85 10.06
C LEU A 238 -17.92 -7.79 10.04
N ALA A 239 -18.35 -7.38 11.23
CA ALA A 239 -19.36 -6.35 11.47
C ALA A 239 -18.80 -5.12 12.20
N ARG A 240 -17.68 -5.29 12.92
CA ARG A 240 -16.99 -4.21 13.64
C ARG A 240 -15.52 -4.57 13.78
N VAL A 241 -14.61 -3.62 13.54
CA VAL A 241 -13.17 -3.81 13.81
C VAL A 241 -12.63 -2.61 14.57
N GLU A 242 -12.03 -2.87 15.72
CA GLU A 242 -11.28 -1.89 16.49
C GLU A 242 -9.79 -1.99 16.11
N PRO A 243 -9.20 -0.93 15.54
CA PRO A 243 -7.78 -0.94 15.20
C PRO A 243 -6.89 -1.16 16.44
N PRO A 244 -5.71 -1.77 16.26
CA PRO A 244 -4.70 -1.85 17.33
C PRO A 244 -4.20 -0.45 17.74
N ASP A 245 -3.35 -0.40 18.77
CA ASP A 245 -2.63 0.83 19.14
C ASP A 245 -1.95 1.42 17.89
N PRO A 246 -2.17 2.72 17.59
CA PRO A 246 -1.57 3.39 16.44
C PRO A 246 -0.05 3.24 16.35
N ASN A 247 0.66 3.11 17.48
CA ASN A 247 2.11 3.00 17.53
C ASN A 247 2.60 1.55 17.74
N ALA A 248 1.71 0.56 17.69
CA ALA A 248 2.09 -0.84 17.83
C ALA A 248 3.07 -1.26 16.74
N SER A 249 4.16 -1.90 17.16
CA SER A 249 5.02 -2.69 16.27
C SER A 249 4.30 -3.97 15.84
N PRO A 250 4.63 -4.54 14.68
CA PRO A 250 4.09 -5.83 14.28
C PRO A 250 4.51 -6.93 15.27
N ALA A 251 3.64 -7.91 15.47
CA ALA A 251 3.82 -9.00 16.44
C ALA A 251 4.65 -10.18 15.90
N SER A 252 4.91 -10.24 14.59
CA SER A 252 5.57 -11.37 13.92
C SER A 252 6.29 -10.96 12.63
N ASP A 253 7.04 -11.90 12.05
CA ASP A 253 7.54 -11.87 10.66
C ASP A 253 6.85 -13.01 9.85
N PRO A 254 6.09 -12.72 8.78
CA PRO A 254 5.82 -11.41 8.20
C PRO A 254 5.06 -10.46 9.15
N PRO A 255 5.25 -9.13 8.99
CA PRO A 255 4.61 -8.13 9.82
C PRO A 255 3.10 -8.33 9.94
N THR A 256 2.61 -8.56 11.16
CA THR A 256 1.19 -8.82 11.44
C THR A 256 0.77 -8.07 12.70
N TRP A 257 -0.41 -7.47 12.69
CA TRP A 257 -1.04 -6.86 13.86
C TRP A 257 -2.33 -7.60 14.21
N MET A 258 -2.67 -7.68 15.49
CA MET A 258 -3.94 -8.22 15.94
C MET A 258 -4.92 -7.09 16.19
N ALA A 259 -6.14 -7.20 15.65
CA ALA A 259 -7.23 -6.27 15.91
C ALA A 259 -8.37 -7.00 16.60
N ARG A 260 -8.98 -6.34 17.60
CA ARG A 260 -10.25 -6.80 18.15
C ARG A 260 -11.33 -6.61 17.12
N SER A 261 -12.16 -7.63 16.94
CA SER A 261 -13.21 -7.63 15.94
C SER A 261 -14.48 -8.24 16.49
N TRP A 262 -15.56 -8.02 15.76
CA TRP A 262 -16.82 -8.70 15.99
C TRP A 262 -17.40 -9.11 14.65
N HIS A 263 -17.99 -10.29 14.63
CA HIS A 263 -18.62 -10.84 13.43
C HIS A 263 -20.07 -11.23 13.69
N ARG A 264 -20.82 -11.34 12.60
CA ARG A 264 -22.19 -11.87 12.62
C ARG A 264 -22.17 -13.34 12.20
N LYS A 265 -22.90 -14.16 12.95
CA LYS A 265 -23.22 -15.53 12.54
C LYS A 265 -24.72 -15.59 12.29
N ALA A 266 -25.11 -15.81 11.03
CA ALA A 266 -26.50 -15.91 10.66
C ALA A 266 -26.93 -17.39 10.59
N ALA A 267 -28.02 -17.75 11.27
CA ALA A 267 -28.65 -19.06 11.16
C ALA A 267 -29.66 -19.15 9.99
N SER A 268 -29.98 -18.01 9.38
CA SER A 268 -30.95 -17.84 8.29
C SER A 268 -30.47 -16.78 7.30
N LEU A 269 -31.16 -16.64 6.16
CA LEU A 269 -30.82 -15.64 5.13
C LEU A 269 -30.94 -14.18 5.63
N TYR A 270 -31.87 -13.91 6.55
CA TYR A 270 -32.11 -12.60 7.14
C TYR A 270 -32.23 -12.75 8.66
N VAL A 271 -31.51 -11.91 9.41
CA VAL A 271 -31.51 -11.90 10.88
C VAL A 271 -31.83 -10.48 11.39
N PRO A 272 -32.51 -10.33 12.54
CA PRO A 272 -32.71 -9.03 13.18
C PRO A 272 -31.38 -8.36 13.55
N ASP A 273 -31.27 -7.04 13.35
CA ASP A 273 -30.06 -6.27 13.73
C ASP A 273 -29.79 -6.28 15.24
N SER A 274 -30.81 -6.57 16.05
CA SER A 274 -30.70 -6.72 17.51
C SER A 274 -29.92 -7.96 17.96
N GLU A 275 -29.61 -8.90 17.06
CA GLU A 275 -28.79 -10.06 17.42
C GLU A 275 -27.37 -9.63 17.84
N PRO A 276 -26.84 -10.14 18.96
CA PRO A 276 -25.55 -9.72 19.49
C PRO A 276 -24.42 -10.14 18.55
N LEU A 277 -23.45 -9.25 18.38
CA LEU A 277 -22.23 -9.58 17.66
C LEU A 277 -21.34 -10.53 18.48
N ILE A 278 -20.66 -11.45 17.81
CA ILE A 278 -19.75 -12.40 18.45
C ILE A 278 -18.35 -11.78 18.50
N PRO A 279 -17.74 -11.56 19.69
CA PRO A 279 -16.37 -11.08 19.79
C PRO A 279 -15.38 -12.06 19.16
N SER A 280 -14.38 -11.52 18.47
CA SER A 280 -13.31 -12.28 17.81
C SER A 280 -12.04 -11.42 17.71
N GLU A 281 -10.98 -11.99 17.16
CA GLU A 281 -9.78 -11.27 16.75
C GLU A 281 -9.54 -11.53 15.26
N VAL A 282 -8.96 -10.55 14.57
CA VAL A 282 -8.59 -10.68 13.16
C VAL A 282 -7.16 -10.23 12.94
N ARG A 283 -6.45 -10.94 12.08
CA ARG A 283 -5.09 -10.56 11.69
C ARG A 283 -5.12 -9.47 10.63
N LEU A 284 -4.36 -8.42 10.87
CA LEU A 284 -4.06 -7.36 9.91
C LEU A 284 -2.65 -7.56 9.37
N VAL A 285 -2.52 -7.72 8.05
CA VAL A 285 -1.24 -7.87 7.36
C VAL A 285 -1.06 -6.78 6.32
N PRO A 286 0.18 -6.42 5.93
CA PRO A 286 0.44 -5.57 4.78
C PRO A 286 -0.24 -6.13 3.54
N TYR A 287 -1.02 -5.31 2.85
CA TYR A 287 -1.72 -5.70 1.62
C TYR A 287 -0.75 -6.26 0.58
N GLY A 288 0.47 -5.73 0.46
CA GLY A 288 1.46 -6.27 -0.47
C GLY A 288 1.92 -7.71 -0.18
N LEU A 289 1.69 -8.22 1.04
CA LEU A 289 2.20 -9.52 1.52
C LEU A 289 1.12 -10.58 1.70
N TRP A 290 -0.14 -10.28 1.38
CA TRP A 290 -1.25 -11.24 1.53
C TRP A 290 -1.10 -12.46 0.60
N GLY A 291 -1.83 -13.54 0.89
CA GLY A 291 -1.94 -14.70 0.02
C GLY A 291 -0.70 -15.60 0.02
N LYS A 292 0.18 -15.49 1.03
CA LYS A 292 1.37 -16.35 1.17
C LYS A 292 1.00 -17.82 1.42
N ARG A 293 -0.13 -18.06 2.08
CA ARG A 293 -0.55 -19.40 2.54
C ARG A 293 -1.46 -20.15 1.56
N GLY A 294 -1.86 -19.52 0.45
CA GLY A 294 -2.97 -20.02 -0.38
C GLY A 294 -4.31 -20.02 0.38
N GLY A 295 -5.42 -20.03 -0.33
CA GLY A 295 -6.77 -20.15 0.25
C GLY A 295 -7.05 -19.15 1.37
N THR A 296 -6.65 -17.88 1.21
CA THR A 296 -6.92 -16.84 2.20
C THR A 296 -7.98 -15.86 1.73
N ALA A 297 -8.91 -15.57 2.62
CA ALA A 297 -9.85 -14.47 2.48
C ALA A 297 -9.19 -13.17 2.93
N ILE A 298 -9.40 -12.08 2.19
CA ILE A 298 -8.96 -10.76 2.61
C ILE A 298 -10.04 -9.70 2.48
N ARG A 299 -9.88 -8.62 3.27
CA ARG A 299 -10.68 -7.40 3.16
C ARG A 299 -9.86 -6.18 3.60
N VAL A 300 -9.74 -5.19 2.72
CA VAL A 300 -9.03 -3.91 3.01
C VAL A 300 -9.94 -2.90 3.70
N TRP A 301 -11.17 -2.74 3.23
CA TRP A 301 -12.13 -1.81 3.81
C TRP A 301 -12.96 -2.49 4.90
N LEU A 302 -12.64 -2.16 6.14
CA LEU A 302 -13.18 -2.80 7.34
C LEU A 302 -14.42 -2.05 7.85
N PRO A 303 -15.41 -2.75 8.43
CA PRO A 303 -16.50 -2.10 9.15
C PRO A 303 -15.96 -1.21 10.27
N ARG A 304 -16.61 -0.08 10.49
CA ARG A 304 -16.21 0.87 11.54
C ARG A 304 -16.35 0.29 12.95
N PRO A 305 -15.55 0.75 13.91
CA PRO A 305 -15.78 0.52 15.34
C PRO A 305 -17.02 1.26 15.83
#